data_AF-A0AA51MZB4-F1
#
_entry.id   AF-A0AA51MZB4-F1
#
_cell.length_a   1.000
_cell.length_b   1.000
_cell.length_c   1.000
_cell.angle_alpha   90.00
_cell.angle_beta   90.00
_cell.angle_gamma   90.00
#
_symmetry.space_group_name_H-M   'P 1'
#
loop_
_entity.id
_entity.type
_entity.pdbx_description
1 polymer ?
#
loop_
_entity_poly.entity_id
_entity_poly.type
_entity_poly.pdbx_seq_one_letter_code
_entity_poly.pdbx_strand_id
1 'polypeptide(L)'
;MRGNTNKRRGFISIIALIIMSVLMIMILYFESTTRYEYLILNSTKNNIQAYYLSEGKIHMVLNEDKYYKEQLLPMIFKYFRSFPITTPLTYIKISKEDLILGDNKSTVKVDMIDNDNRKQLKLISESDFNGLKSTTTSYLNIVNELFDLEIPVLDRILIDDFHGEDLENLLIDIGKNININDNRPSTIYGVDLSNFNNIILEKIDNNIFQVSSFRENMTEPYVERFTNKSIIMILRHAKEESVNLLIQNTNGNKGTISLSGVIYVEGDITISSDFEFKGVIIVKNGEIKVDPIIKPKIKGIMITDNLANHNFIENMDIVYNRENIYKYGTYVPGFLDPNIIIIKGN
;
A
#
# COMPACT_ATOMS: atom_id res chain seq x y z
N MET A 1 -87.06 63.33 7.32
CA MET A 1 -86.26 62.08 7.26
C MET A 1 -85.03 62.31 6.37
N ARG A 2 -83.88 62.65 6.97
CA ARG A 2 -82.58 62.61 6.28
C ARG A 2 -81.67 61.73 7.13
N GLY A 3 -81.49 60.50 6.66
CA GLY A 3 -80.72 59.46 7.34
C GLY A 3 -79.26 59.83 7.41
N ASN A 4 -78.71 59.69 8.62
CA ASN A 4 -77.34 59.94 9.00
C ASN A 4 -76.42 58.85 8.42
N THR A 5 -75.96 58.99 7.18
CA THR A 5 -75.08 58.00 6.50
C THR A 5 -73.58 58.30 6.64
N ASN A 6 -73.19 59.41 7.28
CA ASN A 6 -71.77 59.80 7.39
C ASN A 6 -70.98 59.15 8.54
N LYS A 7 -71.63 58.44 9.49
CA LYS A 7 -70.92 57.80 10.62
C LYS A 7 -70.26 56.45 10.32
N ARG A 8 -70.56 55.79 9.19
CA ARG A 8 -70.03 54.45 8.86
C ARG A 8 -68.77 54.45 7.97
N ARG A 9 -68.53 55.53 7.20
CA ARG A 9 -67.37 55.59 6.27
C ARG A 9 -66.02 55.64 6.99
N GLY A 10 -65.92 56.38 8.09
CA GLY A 10 -64.68 56.45 8.88
C GLY A 10 -64.29 55.12 9.54
N PHE A 11 -65.27 54.35 10.01
CA PHE A 11 -65.04 53.05 10.65
C PHE A 11 -64.58 51.97 9.64
N ILE A 12 -65.14 51.99 8.42
CA ILE A 12 -64.71 51.10 7.33
C ILE A 12 -63.28 51.41 6.88
N SER A 13 -62.90 52.70 6.80
CA SER A 13 -61.52 53.08 6.48
C SER A 13 -60.51 52.64 7.54
N ILE A 14 -60.84 52.74 8.83
CA ILE A 14 -59.94 52.30 9.92
C ILE A 14 -59.73 50.78 9.87
N ILE A 15 -60.81 50.00 9.70
CA ILE A 15 -60.71 48.54 9.58
C ILE A 15 -59.90 48.14 8.34
N ALA A 16 -60.13 48.79 7.19
CA ALA A 16 -59.36 48.52 5.97
C ALA A 16 -57.86 48.80 6.16
N LEU A 17 -57.52 49.85 6.91
CA LEU A 17 -56.12 50.23 7.19
C LEU A 17 -55.46 49.21 8.12
N ILE A 18 -56.17 48.72 9.15
CA ILE A 18 -55.69 47.64 10.03
C ILE A 18 -55.47 46.36 9.24
N ILE A 19 -56.42 45.97 8.38
CA ILE A 19 -56.29 44.77 7.53
C ILE A 19 -55.10 44.89 6.57
N MET A 20 -54.91 46.05 5.94
CA MET A 20 -53.76 46.36 5.09
C MET A 20 -52.43 46.26 5.87
N SER A 21 -52.37 46.82 7.08
CA SER A 21 -51.17 46.73 7.92
C SER A 21 -50.85 45.29 8.32
N VAL A 22 -51.86 44.50 8.69
CA VAL A 22 -51.69 43.06 8.99
C VAL A 22 -51.22 42.30 7.75
N LEU A 23 -51.80 42.56 6.57
CA LEU A 23 -51.37 41.95 5.31
C LEU A 23 -49.93 42.32 4.96
N MET A 24 -49.54 43.59 5.14
CA MET A 24 -48.18 44.04 4.86
C MET A 24 -47.16 43.38 5.80
N ILE A 25 -47.50 43.23 7.10
CA ILE A 25 -46.66 42.50 8.06
C ILE A 25 -46.51 41.04 7.64
N MET A 26 -47.60 40.39 7.21
CA MET A 26 -47.56 39.00 6.74
C MET A 26 -46.71 38.85 5.47
N ILE A 27 -46.83 39.77 4.50
CA ILE A 27 -46.01 39.75 3.28
C ILE A 27 -44.52 39.90 3.62
N LEU A 28 -44.16 40.86 4.47
CA LEU A 28 -42.77 41.06 4.91
C LEU A 28 -42.23 39.83 5.66
N TYR A 29 -43.06 39.20 6.49
CA TYR A 29 -42.71 37.96 7.17
C TYR A 29 -42.48 36.80 6.19
N PHE A 30 -43.35 36.62 5.20
CA PHE A 30 -43.18 35.60 4.16
C PHE A 30 -41.93 35.85 3.30
N GLU A 31 -41.69 37.09 2.89
CA GLU A 31 -40.49 37.46 2.14
C GLU A 31 -39.22 37.15 2.96
N SER A 32 -39.22 37.55 4.23
CA SER A 32 -38.09 37.29 5.12
C SER A 32 -37.85 35.80 5.32
N THR A 33 -38.90 35.00 5.54
CA THR A 33 -38.79 33.54 5.74
C THR A 33 -38.25 32.87 4.47
N THR A 34 -38.79 33.24 3.30
CA THR A 34 -38.33 32.72 2.00
C THR A 34 -36.85 33.04 1.75
N ARG A 35 -36.41 34.25 2.11
CA ARG A 35 -35.00 34.65 1.98
C ARG A 35 -34.09 33.83 2.88
N TYR A 36 -34.51 33.58 4.12
CA TYR A 36 -33.74 32.73 5.04
C TYR A 36 -33.66 31.29 4.55
N GLU A 37 -34.78 30.71 4.11
CA GLU A 37 -34.80 29.37 3.53
C GLU A 37 -33.88 29.26 2.30
N TYR A 38 -33.93 30.26 1.41
CA TYR A 38 -33.04 30.30 0.25
C TYR A 38 -31.55 30.33 0.64
N LEU A 39 -31.18 31.13 1.64
CA LEU A 39 -29.79 31.19 2.12
C LEU A 39 -29.35 29.86 2.77
N ILE A 40 -30.23 29.24 3.55
CA ILE A 40 -29.96 27.93 4.17
C ILE A 40 -29.78 26.85 3.09
N LEU A 41 -30.67 26.80 2.11
CA LEU A 41 -30.59 25.84 1.01
C LEU A 41 -29.32 26.03 0.17
N ASN A 42 -28.96 27.27 -0.17
CA ASN A 42 -27.74 27.55 -0.91
C ASN A 42 -26.48 27.22 -0.10
N SER A 43 -26.45 27.56 1.19
CA SER A 43 -25.34 27.21 2.08
C SER A 43 -25.18 25.70 2.17
N THR A 44 -26.30 24.98 2.35
CA THR A 44 -26.31 23.51 2.42
C THR A 44 -25.82 22.89 1.12
N LYS A 45 -26.32 23.36 -0.04
CA LYS A 45 -25.87 22.89 -1.36
C LYS A 45 -24.39 23.13 -1.58
N ASN A 46 -23.89 24.33 -1.26
CA ASN A 46 -22.48 24.68 -1.41
C ASN A 46 -21.60 23.85 -0.47
N ASN A 47 -22.06 23.57 0.75
CA ASN A 47 -21.33 22.73 1.71
C ASN A 47 -21.20 21.28 1.22
N ILE A 48 -22.31 20.71 0.73
CA ILE A 48 -22.33 19.38 0.11
C ILE A 48 -21.38 19.34 -1.09
N GLN A 49 -21.40 20.39 -1.93
CA GLN A 49 -20.48 20.48 -3.07
C GLN A 49 -19.02 20.54 -2.62
N ALA A 50 -18.69 21.36 -1.62
CA ALA A 50 -17.34 21.44 -1.06
C ALA A 50 -16.89 20.05 -0.55
N TYR A 51 -17.75 19.35 0.18
CA TYR A 51 -17.47 17.99 0.64
C TYR A 51 -17.12 17.05 -0.53
N TYR A 52 -17.98 16.96 -1.55
CA TYR A 52 -17.71 16.12 -2.72
C TYR A 52 -16.44 16.51 -3.50
N LEU A 53 -16.09 17.79 -3.54
CA LEU A 53 -14.83 18.23 -4.15
C LEU A 53 -13.61 17.75 -3.35
N SER A 54 -13.68 17.80 -2.02
CA SER A 54 -12.60 17.31 -1.17
C SER A 54 -12.44 15.79 -1.25
N GLU A 55 -13.54 15.02 -1.25
CA GLU A 55 -13.56 13.58 -1.44
C GLU A 55 -13.08 13.18 -2.85
N GLY A 56 -13.56 13.88 -3.88
CA GLY A 56 -13.16 13.65 -5.27
C GLY A 56 -11.65 13.77 -5.50
N LYS A 57 -10.98 14.69 -4.81
CA LYS A 57 -9.52 14.81 -4.84
C LYS A 57 -8.80 13.60 -4.23
N ILE A 58 -9.36 12.99 -3.20
CA ILE A 58 -8.80 11.75 -2.62
C ILE A 58 -8.91 10.61 -3.64
N HIS A 59 -10.08 10.44 -4.27
CA HIS A 59 -10.26 9.44 -5.32
C HIS A 59 -9.33 9.69 -6.52
N MET A 60 -9.16 10.95 -6.92
CA MET A 60 -8.24 11.34 -7.99
C MET A 60 -6.80 10.92 -7.68
N VAL A 61 -6.33 11.18 -6.45
CA VAL A 61 -4.99 10.79 -6.00
C VAL A 61 -4.76 9.27 -6.05
N LEU A 62 -5.80 8.48 -5.80
CA LEU A 62 -5.72 7.02 -5.72
C LEU A 62 -5.89 6.33 -7.07
N ASN A 63 -6.71 6.89 -7.95
CA ASN A 63 -7.15 6.22 -9.17
C ASN A 63 -6.49 6.75 -10.45
N GLU A 64 -5.98 7.98 -10.44
CA GLU A 64 -5.31 8.54 -11.62
C GLU A 64 -3.80 8.30 -11.57
N ASP A 65 -3.27 7.69 -12.64
CA ASP A 65 -1.85 7.33 -12.77
C ASP A 65 -0.90 8.52 -12.51
N LYS A 66 -1.28 9.71 -12.99
CA LYS A 66 -0.54 10.98 -12.81
C LYS A 66 -0.30 11.35 -11.34
N TYR A 67 -1.20 10.95 -10.44
CA TYR A 67 -1.07 11.24 -9.01
C TYR A 67 -0.63 10.01 -8.24
N TYR A 68 -1.20 8.85 -8.55
CA TYR A 68 -0.88 7.60 -7.89
C TYR A 68 0.53 7.13 -8.23
N LYS A 69 0.82 6.85 -9.50
CA LYS A 69 2.10 6.26 -9.94
C LYS A 69 3.25 7.26 -9.91
N GLU A 70 3.00 8.51 -10.26
CA GLU A 70 4.08 9.52 -10.37
C GLU A 70 4.40 10.22 -9.04
N GLN A 71 3.45 10.34 -8.12
CA GLN A 71 3.64 11.10 -6.86
C GLN A 71 3.47 10.22 -5.62
N LEU A 72 2.33 9.56 -5.43
CA LEU A 72 2.04 8.83 -4.19
C LEU A 72 2.93 7.58 -4.03
N LEU A 73 3.00 6.73 -5.04
CA LEU A 73 3.72 5.46 -5.00
C LEU A 73 5.23 5.65 -4.75
N PRO A 74 5.95 6.58 -5.40
CA PRO A 74 7.34 6.87 -5.08
C PRO A 74 7.55 7.35 -3.65
N MET A 75 6.61 8.13 -3.09
CA MET A 75 6.67 8.56 -1.70
C MET A 75 6.52 7.38 -0.73
N ILE A 76 5.58 6.46 -1.00
CA ILE A 76 5.39 5.24 -0.21
C ILE A 76 6.65 4.36 -0.26
N PHE A 77 7.21 4.13 -1.46
CA PHE A 77 8.45 3.37 -1.60
C PHE A 77 9.60 4.00 -0.84
N LYS A 78 9.77 5.33 -0.93
CA LYS A 78 10.80 6.04 -0.18
C LYS A 78 10.61 5.90 1.34
N TYR A 79 9.36 6.00 1.82
CA TYR A 79 9.04 5.85 3.24
C TYR A 79 9.42 4.45 3.75
N PHE A 80 8.97 3.37 3.09
CA PHE A 80 9.26 2.01 3.54
C PHE A 80 10.71 1.58 3.32
N ARG A 81 11.39 2.06 2.26
CA ARG A 81 12.78 1.66 1.97
C ARG A 81 13.82 2.35 2.84
N SER A 82 13.48 3.49 3.48
CA SER A 82 14.42 4.36 4.19
C SER A 82 14.59 4.08 5.69
N PHE A 83 14.31 2.85 6.17
CA PHE A 83 14.41 2.54 7.61
C PHE A 83 15.83 2.73 8.20
N PRO A 84 15.98 3.41 9.36
CA PRO A 84 14.91 4.07 10.14
C PRO A 84 14.36 5.32 9.44
N ILE A 85 13.04 5.49 9.43
CA ILE A 85 12.31 6.51 8.63
C ILE A 85 12.97 7.88 8.76
N THR A 86 13.54 8.39 7.66
CA THR A 86 14.22 9.70 7.63
C THR A 86 13.45 10.78 6.87
N THR A 87 12.49 10.39 6.03
CA THR A 87 11.73 11.36 5.23
C THR A 87 10.24 11.26 5.50
N PRO A 88 9.61 12.31 6.06
CA PRO A 88 8.17 12.35 6.22
C PRO A 88 7.48 12.44 4.86
N LEU A 89 6.28 11.87 4.78
CA LEU A 89 5.37 12.13 3.67
C LEU A 89 4.88 13.58 3.76
N THR A 90 4.67 14.22 2.62
CA THR A 90 4.42 15.67 2.56
C THR A 90 3.07 15.98 1.94
N TYR A 91 3.02 16.15 0.62
CA TYR A 91 1.82 16.57 -0.08
C TYR A 91 1.88 16.15 -1.54
N ILE A 92 0.72 15.79 -2.09
CA ILE A 92 0.52 15.55 -3.52
C ILE A 92 -0.09 16.82 -4.12
N LYS A 93 0.48 17.26 -5.24
CA LYS A 93 0.04 18.47 -5.92
C LYS A 93 -0.85 18.10 -7.10
N ILE A 94 -2.10 18.55 -7.03
CA ILE A 94 -3.10 18.43 -8.08
C ILE A 94 -2.92 19.57 -9.08
N SER A 95 -3.01 19.24 -10.36
CA SER A 95 -2.89 20.20 -11.45
C SER A 95 -4.12 21.09 -11.50
N LYS A 96 -3.93 22.36 -11.88
CA LYS A 96 -5.03 23.32 -11.93
C LYS A 96 -6.12 22.95 -12.94
N GLU A 97 -5.76 22.23 -13.99
CA GLU A 97 -6.68 21.74 -15.02
C GLU A 97 -7.66 20.70 -14.48
N ASP A 98 -7.23 19.93 -13.47
CA ASP A 98 -8.01 18.86 -12.86
C ASP A 98 -8.84 19.39 -11.67
N LEU A 99 -8.65 20.67 -11.29
CA LEU A 99 -9.46 21.32 -10.27
C LEU A 99 -10.78 21.84 -10.87
N ILE A 100 -11.88 21.53 -10.20
CA ILE A 100 -13.20 21.98 -10.61
C ILE A 100 -13.36 23.48 -10.29
N LEU A 101 -14.05 24.20 -11.19
CA LEU A 101 -14.35 25.63 -11.11
C LEU A 101 -14.86 26.02 -9.72
N GLY A 102 -14.12 26.91 -9.05
CA GLY A 102 -14.42 27.42 -7.71
C GLY A 102 -13.45 26.96 -6.64
N ASP A 103 -12.73 25.86 -6.84
CA ASP A 103 -11.78 25.30 -5.86
C ASP A 103 -10.34 25.79 -6.07
N ASN A 104 -9.78 26.39 -5.02
CA ASN A 104 -8.42 26.93 -5.03
C ASN A 104 -7.42 26.04 -4.27
N LYS A 105 -7.88 24.94 -3.67
CA LYS A 105 -7.05 24.05 -2.84
C LYS A 105 -6.52 22.88 -3.68
N SER A 106 -5.27 22.98 -4.11
CA SER A 106 -4.64 22.05 -5.04
C SER A 106 -3.78 20.96 -4.39
N THR A 107 -3.86 20.78 -3.08
CA THR A 107 -2.95 19.90 -2.34
C THR A 107 -3.70 18.88 -1.52
N VAL A 108 -3.24 17.62 -1.57
CA VAL A 108 -3.67 16.56 -0.66
C VAL A 108 -2.48 16.24 0.25
N LYS A 109 -2.66 16.39 1.57
CA LYS A 109 -1.63 16.03 2.55
C LYS A 109 -1.62 14.51 2.71
N VAL A 110 -0.42 13.94 2.82
CA VAL A 110 -0.21 12.51 2.99
C VAL A 110 0.55 12.29 4.29
N ASP A 111 -0.01 11.47 5.18
CA ASP A 111 0.63 11.03 6.42
C ASP A 111 0.59 9.49 6.52
N MET A 112 1.49 8.89 7.30
CA MET A 112 1.43 7.47 7.69
C MET A 112 1.15 7.37 9.18
N ILE A 113 0.22 6.52 9.56
CA ILE A 113 -0.14 6.26 10.95
C ILE A 113 0.03 4.77 11.27
N ASP A 114 0.38 4.47 12.52
CA ASP A 114 0.27 3.12 13.07
C ASP A 114 -1.12 2.96 13.68
N ASN A 115 -1.86 1.94 13.26
CA ASN A 115 -3.17 1.60 13.80
C ASN A 115 -3.29 0.07 13.89
N ASP A 116 -3.59 -0.46 15.07
CA ASP A 116 -3.74 -1.90 15.33
C ASP A 116 -2.68 -2.78 14.64
N ASN A 117 -1.39 -2.43 14.86
CA ASN A 117 -0.26 -3.14 14.27
C ASN A 117 -0.13 -3.09 12.74
N ARG A 118 -0.90 -2.24 12.05
CA ARG A 118 -0.77 -2.00 10.60
C ARG A 118 -0.35 -0.57 10.31
N LYS A 119 0.38 -0.34 9.22
CA LYS A 119 0.61 1.03 8.71
C LYS A 119 -0.54 1.42 7.81
N GLN A 120 -1.19 2.54 8.12
CA GLN A 120 -2.27 3.09 7.31
C GLN A 120 -1.84 4.41 6.67
N LEU A 121 -2.26 4.62 5.42
CA LEU A 121 -2.16 5.91 4.76
C LEU A 121 -3.27 6.79 5.27
N LYS A 122 -2.94 8.03 5.62
CA LYS A 122 -3.90 9.08 5.89
C LYS A 122 -3.80 10.14 4.81
N LEU A 123 -4.88 10.33 4.06
CA LEU A 123 -5.00 11.37 3.04
C LEU A 123 -5.93 12.46 3.55
N ILE A 124 -5.48 13.71 3.54
CA ILE A 124 -6.27 14.87 3.97
C ILE A 124 -6.40 15.83 2.80
N SER A 125 -7.64 16.09 2.40
CA SER A 125 -7.99 16.99 1.30
C SER A 125 -8.87 18.12 1.81
N GLU A 126 -8.52 19.35 1.45
CA GLU A 126 -9.32 20.53 1.73
C GLU A 126 -9.91 21.04 0.41
N SER A 127 -11.13 21.55 0.44
CA SER A 127 -11.76 22.25 -0.68
C SER A 127 -12.32 23.60 -0.21
N ASP A 128 -12.45 24.54 -1.15
CA ASP A 128 -13.15 25.80 -0.95
C ASP A 128 -14.13 25.99 -2.10
N PHE A 129 -15.44 26.01 -1.82
CA PHE A 129 -16.46 26.26 -2.83
C PHE A 129 -17.35 27.42 -2.39
N ASN A 130 -17.28 28.53 -3.13
CA ASN A 130 -18.02 29.76 -2.83
C ASN A 130 -17.83 30.27 -1.38
N GLY A 131 -16.62 30.09 -0.80
CA GLY A 131 -16.28 30.52 0.55
C GLY A 131 -16.62 29.52 1.66
N LEU A 132 -17.23 28.38 1.34
CA LEU A 132 -17.40 27.27 2.26
C LEU A 132 -16.24 26.29 2.14
N LYS A 133 -15.58 26.04 3.27
CA LYS A 133 -14.44 25.13 3.36
C LYS A 133 -14.90 23.80 3.91
N SER A 134 -14.49 22.72 3.26
CA SER A 134 -14.68 21.36 3.74
C SER A 134 -13.34 20.66 3.83
N THR A 135 -13.15 19.84 4.86
CA THR A 135 -11.97 18.99 5.00
C THR A 135 -12.39 17.54 5.07
N THR A 136 -11.85 16.73 4.17
CA THR A 136 -12.10 15.30 4.14
C THR A 136 -10.81 14.55 4.46
N THR A 137 -10.91 13.58 5.37
CA THR A 137 -9.81 12.70 5.76
C THR A 137 -10.17 11.27 5.39
N SER A 138 -9.31 10.60 4.63
CA SER A 138 -9.41 9.19 4.30
C SER A 138 -8.30 8.39 4.96
N TYR A 139 -8.63 7.18 5.42
CA TYR A 139 -7.68 6.19 5.91
C TYR A 139 -7.69 4.97 5.01
N LEU A 140 -6.50 4.50 4.64
CA LEU A 140 -6.32 3.36 3.75
C LEU A 140 -5.36 2.35 4.36
N ASN A 141 -5.66 1.07 4.19
CA ASN A 141 -4.65 0.03 4.27
C ASN A 141 -3.84 0.09 2.97
N ILE A 142 -2.52 -0.05 3.06
CA ILE A 142 -1.63 0.01 1.89
C ILE A 142 -0.96 -1.32 1.63
N VAL A 143 -0.67 -2.06 2.70
CA VAL A 143 0.01 -3.35 2.63
C VAL A 143 -1.05 -4.42 2.52
N ASN A 144 -0.81 -5.39 1.64
CA ASN A 144 -1.64 -6.57 1.51
C ASN A 144 -1.74 -7.30 2.86
N GLU A 145 -2.96 -7.67 3.23
CA GLU A 145 -3.28 -8.24 4.54
C GLU A 145 -2.46 -9.48 4.88
N LEU A 146 -2.10 -10.32 3.90
CA LEU A 146 -1.28 -11.52 4.11
C LEU A 146 0.07 -11.20 4.76
N PHE A 147 0.68 -10.06 4.40
CA PHE A 147 1.95 -9.63 4.99
C PHE A 147 1.80 -9.02 6.40
N ASP A 148 0.58 -8.64 6.78
CA ASP A 148 0.23 -8.03 8.06
C ASP A 148 -0.39 -9.02 9.07
N LEU A 149 -0.51 -10.31 8.72
CA LEU A 149 -1.01 -11.37 9.62
C LEU A 149 -0.08 -11.68 10.81
N GLU A 150 1.14 -11.14 10.82
CA GLU A 150 2.18 -11.43 11.82
C GLU A 150 2.62 -12.90 11.89
N ILE A 151 2.31 -13.67 10.84
CA ILE A 151 2.71 -15.06 10.69
C ILE A 151 4.07 -15.13 9.96
N PRO A 152 5.11 -15.76 10.53
CA PRO A 152 6.44 -15.81 9.94
C PRO A 152 6.54 -16.71 8.69
N VAL A 153 5.69 -17.73 8.59
CA VAL A 153 5.63 -18.68 7.46
C VAL A 153 4.20 -18.74 6.94
N LEU A 154 4.00 -18.25 5.72
CA LEU A 154 2.73 -18.32 5.02
C LEU A 154 2.72 -19.54 4.11
N ASP A 155 1.73 -20.41 4.32
CA ASP A 155 1.49 -21.59 3.50
C ASP A 155 0.03 -21.99 3.56
N ARG A 156 -0.45 -22.66 2.53
CA ARG A 156 -1.84 -23.10 2.40
C ARG A 156 -2.32 -23.99 3.55
N ILE A 157 -1.44 -24.83 4.11
CA ILE A 157 -1.78 -25.76 5.19
C ILE A 157 -1.84 -25.04 6.55
N LEU A 158 -1.04 -23.99 6.72
CA LEU A 158 -0.89 -23.27 7.98
C LEU A 158 -1.87 -22.09 8.12
N ILE A 159 -2.42 -21.62 7.01
CA ILE A 159 -3.37 -20.52 6.95
C ILE A 159 -4.80 -21.07 6.89
N ASP A 160 -5.77 -20.30 7.37
CA ASP A 160 -7.17 -20.68 7.29
C ASP A 160 -7.68 -20.73 5.82
N ASP A 161 -8.77 -21.47 5.59
CA ASP A 161 -9.34 -21.64 4.25
C ASP A 161 -9.74 -20.30 3.59
N PHE A 162 -9.96 -19.24 4.38
CA PHE A 162 -10.37 -17.93 3.90
C PHE A 162 -9.23 -17.21 3.17
N HIS A 163 -8.00 -17.29 3.68
CA HIS A 163 -6.83 -16.64 3.10
C HIS A 163 -6.06 -17.54 2.10
N GLY A 164 -6.44 -18.81 1.97
CA GLY A 164 -5.80 -19.77 1.06
C GLY A 164 -5.88 -19.35 -0.41
N GLU A 165 -7.05 -18.91 -0.87
CA GLU A 165 -7.24 -18.44 -2.27
C GLU A 165 -6.45 -17.15 -2.54
N ASP A 166 -6.42 -16.22 -1.58
CA ASP A 166 -5.65 -14.98 -1.69
C ASP A 166 -4.14 -15.27 -1.80
N LEU A 167 -3.64 -16.25 -1.05
CA LEU A 167 -2.24 -16.67 -1.12
C LEU A 167 -1.89 -17.28 -2.48
N GLU A 168 -2.76 -18.14 -3.03
CA GLU A 168 -2.56 -18.73 -4.36
C GLU A 168 -2.53 -17.64 -5.44
N ASN A 169 -3.47 -16.70 -5.39
CA ASN A 169 -3.53 -15.56 -6.29
C ASN A 169 -2.27 -14.68 -6.17
N LEU A 170 -1.80 -14.42 -4.95
CA LEU A 170 -0.55 -13.69 -4.71
C LEU A 170 0.66 -14.40 -5.32
N LEU A 171 0.82 -15.71 -5.12
CA LEU A 171 1.95 -16.47 -5.69
C LEU A 171 1.91 -16.55 -7.23
N ILE A 172 0.71 -16.60 -7.81
CA ILE A 172 0.52 -16.50 -9.26
C ILE A 172 0.93 -15.12 -9.77
N ASP A 173 0.50 -14.05 -9.09
CA ASP A 173 0.82 -12.66 -9.46
C ASP A 173 2.33 -12.38 -9.34
N ILE A 174 2.94 -12.77 -8.22
CA ILE A 174 4.38 -12.66 -8.00
C ILE A 174 5.14 -13.37 -9.13
N GLY A 175 4.82 -14.61 -9.45
CA GLY A 175 5.55 -15.34 -10.49
C GLY A 175 5.46 -14.70 -11.88
N LYS A 176 4.32 -14.08 -12.20
CA LYS A 176 4.13 -13.36 -13.47
C LYS A 176 4.88 -12.04 -13.50
N ASN A 177 4.85 -11.29 -12.40
CA ASN A 177 5.18 -9.86 -12.41
C ASN A 177 6.50 -9.52 -11.71
N ILE A 178 7.12 -10.44 -10.96
CA ILE A 178 8.35 -10.13 -10.21
C ILE A 178 9.50 -9.78 -11.15
N ASN A 179 10.15 -8.64 -10.91
CA ASN A 179 11.19 -8.11 -11.79
C ASN A 179 12.27 -7.38 -10.99
N ILE A 180 13.51 -7.47 -11.46
CA ILE A 180 14.69 -6.81 -10.88
C ILE A 180 14.77 -5.33 -11.22
N ASN A 181 14.15 -4.95 -12.33
CA ASN A 181 14.30 -3.61 -12.91
C ASN A 181 13.42 -2.55 -12.24
N ASP A 182 12.52 -2.93 -11.34
CA ASP A 182 11.60 -2.01 -10.67
C ASP A 182 12.31 -1.16 -9.60
N ASN A 183 12.86 -0.02 -10.02
CA ASN A 183 13.40 1.03 -9.17
C ASN A 183 14.38 0.50 -8.09
N ARG A 184 15.20 -0.50 -8.45
CA ARG A 184 16.23 -1.06 -7.58
C ARG A 184 17.42 -0.10 -7.45
N PRO A 185 17.80 0.32 -6.23
CA PRO A 185 19.04 1.07 -6.02
C PRO A 185 20.28 0.24 -6.35
N SER A 186 21.36 0.89 -6.80
CA SER A 186 22.66 0.24 -7.07
C SER A 186 23.31 -0.42 -5.85
N THR A 187 22.84 -0.10 -4.64
CA THR A 187 23.29 -0.68 -3.38
C THR A 187 22.71 -2.06 -3.08
N ILE A 188 21.73 -2.52 -3.87
CA ILE A 188 21.15 -3.87 -3.79
C ILE A 188 21.70 -4.67 -4.95
N TYR A 189 22.27 -5.85 -4.73
CA TYR A 189 22.64 -6.76 -5.82
C TYR A 189 21.37 -7.41 -6.39
N GLY A 190 21.24 -7.49 -7.72
CA GLY A 190 20.07 -8.06 -8.37
C GLY A 190 20.49 -9.08 -9.41
N VAL A 191 19.93 -10.30 -9.36
CA VAL A 191 20.21 -11.37 -10.33
C VAL A 191 18.94 -12.12 -10.72
N ASP A 192 18.67 -12.21 -12.03
CA ASP A 192 17.53 -12.94 -12.63
C ASP A 192 18.11 -14.13 -13.41
N LEU A 193 17.83 -15.33 -12.91
CA LEU A 193 18.37 -16.58 -13.44
C LEU A 193 17.20 -17.45 -13.89
N SER A 194 16.75 -17.20 -15.11
CA SER A 194 15.56 -17.84 -15.70
C SER A 194 15.88 -19.04 -16.59
N ASN A 195 17.16 -19.44 -16.68
CA ASN A 195 17.65 -20.50 -17.56
C ASN A 195 18.70 -21.37 -16.86
N PHE A 196 18.66 -21.51 -15.54
CA PHE A 196 19.65 -22.29 -14.79
C PHE A 196 18.92 -23.25 -13.85
N ASN A 197 19.45 -24.45 -13.72
CA ASN A 197 18.84 -25.52 -12.94
C ASN A 197 19.42 -25.56 -11.53
N ASN A 198 20.74 -25.48 -11.41
CA ASN A 198 21.43 -25.51 -10.13
C ASN A 198 22.11 -24.18 -9.88
N ILE A 199 21.73 -23.51 -8.80
CA ILE A 199 22.30 -22.23 -8.38
C ILE A 199 22.93 -22.43 -7.01
N ILE A 200 24.19 -22.03 -6.87
CA ILE A 200 24.93 -22.09 -5.62
C ILE A 200 25.17 -20.66 -5.15
N LEU A 201 24.66 -20.32 -3.97
CA LEU A 201 24.98 -19.08 -3.27
C LEU A 201 25.99 -19.39 -2.16
N GLU A 202 27.13 -18.73 -2.23
CA GLU A 202 28.22 -18.97 -1.29
C GLU A 202 28.95 -17.69 -0.87
N LYS A 203 29.62 -17.78 0.29
CA LYS A 203 30.52 -16.74 0.78
C LYS A 203 31.96 -17.14 0.55
N ILE A 204 32.65 -16.39 -0.30
CA ILE A 204 34.06 -16.63 -0.61
C ILE A 204 34.95 -16.01 0.46
N ASP A 205 34.63 -14.78 0.86
CA ASP A 205 35.40 -14.00 1.82
C ASP A 205 34.45 -13.17 2.71
N ASN A 206 34.97 -12.48 3.72
CA ASN A 206 34.22 -11.77 4.76
C ASN A 206 33.06 -10.92 4.21
N ASN A 207 33.23 -10.25 3.08
CA ASN A 207 32.23 -9.41 2.43
C ASN A 207 32.05 -9.73 0.93
N ILE A 208 32.53 -10.89 0.45
CA ILE A 208 32.41 -11.26 -0.96
C ILE A 208 31.55 -12.52 -1.04
N PHE A 209 30.43 -12.37 -1.74
CA PHE A 209 29.51 -13.44 -2.06
C PHE A 209 29.65 -13.81 -3.52
N GLN A 210 29.31 -15.05 -3.85
CA GLN A 210 29.30 -15.56 -5.20
C GLN A 210 28.01 -16.32 -5.47
N VAL A 211 27.49 -16.12 -6.67
CA VAL A 211 26.41 -16.93 -7.24
C VAL A 211 26.99 -17.68 -8.43
N SER A 212 26.98 -19.01 -8.34
CA SER A 212 27.40 -19.92 -9.42
C SER A 212 26.18 -20.62 -9.98
N SER A 213 25.95 -20.49 -11.27
CA SER A 213 24.74 -21.00 -11.94
C SER A 213 25.11 -22.01 -13.01
N PHE A 214 24.49 -23.18 -12.96
CA PHE A 214 24.75 -24.31 -13.83
C PHE A 214 23.51 -24.67 -14.66
N ARG A 215 23.76 -25.06 -15.91
CA ARG A 215 22.80 -25.76 -16.79
C ARG A 215 23.27 -27.19 -16.96
N GLU A 216 22.37 -28.12 -17.24
CA GLU A 216 22.74 -29.54 -17.43
C GLU A 216 23.89 -29.74 -18.43
N ASN A 217 23.93 -28.93 -19.49
CA ASN A 217 24.91 -29.05 -20.58
C ASN A 217 26.15 -28.15 -20.41
N MET A 218 26.34 -27.50 -19.26
CA MET A 218 27.47 -26.59 -19.02
C MET A 218 28.58 -27.26 -18.21
N THR A 219 29.80 -27.25 -18.76
CA THR A 219 31.01 -27.71 -18.07
C THR A 219 31.57 -26.68 -17.09
N GLU A 220 31.38 -25.39 -17.37
CA GLU A 220 31.80 -24.29 -16.51
C GLU A 220 30.57 -23.48 -16.07
N PRO A 221 30.44 -23.12 -14.78
CA PRO A 221 29.31 -22.32 -14.32
C PRO A 221 29.40 -20.88 -14.81
N TYR A 222 28.24 -20.25 -14.94
CA TYR A 222 28.16 -18.79 -14.93
C TYR A 222 28.38 -18.28 -13.51
N VAL A 223 29.33 -17.36 -13.32
CA VAL A 223 29.76 -16.92 -11.98
C VAL A 223 29.66 -15.42 -11.86
N GLU A 224 28.91 -14.95 -10.87
CA GLU A 224 28.87 -13.55 -10.46
C GLU A 224 29.35 -13.38 -9.02
N ARG A 225 30.12 -12.32 -8.78
CA ARG A 225 30.60 -11.95 -7.44
C ARG A 225 30.08 -10.58 -7.06
N PHE A 226 29.66 -10.43 -5.81
CA PHE A 226 29.12 -9.19 -5.29
C PHE A 226 29.50 -8.96 -3.83
N THR A 227 29.41 -7.71 -3.40
CA THR A 227 29.73 -7.28 -2.02
C THR A 227 28.53 -6.69 -1.28
N ASN A 228 27.42 -6.47 -2.00
CA ASN A 228 26.20 -5.94 -1.43
C ASN A 228 25.60 -6.92 -0.42
N LYS A 229 25.20 -6.42 0.76
CA LYS A 229 24.48 -7.21 1.77
C LYS A 229 22.98 -7.31 1.52
N SER A 230 22.45 -6.47 0.62
CA SER A 230 21.05 -6.54 0.20
C SER A 230 20.97 -7.12 -1.21
N ILE A 231 20.07 -8.07 -1.41
CA ILE A 231 19.93 -8.84 -2.66
C ILE A 231 18.47 -8.89 -3.14
N ILE A 232 18.27 -8.95 -4.45
CA ILE A 232 17.00 -9.37 -5.07
C ILE A 232 17.39 -10.50 -6.03
N MET A 233 17.07 -11.73 -5.63
CA MET A 233 17.39 -12.93 -6.38
C MET A 233 16.10 -13.53 -6.90
N ILE A 234 15.98 -13.64 -8.22
CA ILE A 234 14.81 -14.22 -8.90
C ILE A 234 15.31 -15.44 -9.67
N LEU A 235 14.91 -16.63 -9.23
CA LEU A 235 15.29 -17.89 -9.85
C LEU A 235 14.04 -18.55 -10.44
N ARG A 236 13.96 -18.59 -11.76
CA ARG A 236 12.80 -19.12 -12.48
C ARG A 236 13.16 -20.44 -13.14
N HIS A 237 12.21 -21.37 -13.16
CA HIS A 237 12.43 -22.66 -13.78
C HIS A 237 12.55 -22.52 -15.30
N ALA A 238 13.41 -23.34 -15.90
CA ALA A 238 13.59 -23.39 -17.34
C ALA A 238 12.81 -24.59 -17.87
N LYS A 239 11.69 -24.37 -18.59
CA LYS A 239 10.83 -25.44 -19.14
C LYS A 239 10.27 -26.34 -18.03
N GLU A 240 10.49 -27.65 -18.06
CA GLU A 240 9.92 -28.63 -17.10
C GLU A 240 10.85 -28.93 -15.90
N GLU A 241 12.06 -28.38 -15.87
CA GLU A 241 13.03 -28.67 -14.81
C GLU A 241 12.97 -27.62 -13.69
N SER A 242 12.70 -28.07 -12.47
CA SER A 242 12.69 -27.24 -11.26
C SER A 242 14.07 -26.64 -10.97
N VAL A 243 14.09 -25.42 -10.43
CA VAL A 243 15.33 -24.82 -9.92
C VAL A 243 15.73 -25.46 -8.60
N ASN A 244 17.03 -25.65 -8.36
CA ASN A 244 17.60 -25.97 -7.07
C ASN A 244 18.56 -24.87 -6.62
N LEU A 245 18.22 -24.17 -5.54
CA LEU A 245 19.09 -23.21 -4.88
C LEU A 245 19.81 -23.87 -3.70
N LEU A 246 21.14 -23.95 -3.77
CA LEU A 246 22.00 -24.44 -2.71
C LEU A 246 22.71 -23.28 -2.02
N ILE A 247 22.44 -23.09 -0.73
CA ILE A 247 23.11 -22.09 0.12
C ILE A 247 24.16 -22.81 0.96
N GLN A 248 25.43 -22.67 0.55
CA GLN A 248 26.55 -23.37 1.19
C GLN A 248 27.79 -22.49 1.27
N ASN A 249 28.72 -22.84 2.16
CA ASN A 249 30.07 -22.31 2.12
C ASN A 249 31.01 -23.36 1.56
N THR A 250 31.65 -23.09 0.43
CA THR A 250 32.77 -23.92 -0.05
C THR A 250 34.09 -23.45 0.57
N ASN A 251 35.12 -24.30 0.50
CA ASN A 251 36.52 -23.97 0.81
C ASN A 251 36.86 -23.63 2.28
N GLY A 252 36.28 -24.35 3.24
CA GLY A 252 36.69 -24.28 4.66
C GLY A 252 36.35 -22.97 5.37
N ASN A 253 35.66 -22.04 4.68
CA ASN A 253 35.17 -20.81 5.26
C ASN A 253 33.92 -21.11 6.10
N LYS A 254 34.04 -21.04 7.43
CA LYS A 254 32.93 -21.26 8.36
C LYS A 254 32.13 -19.99 8.67
N GLY A 255 32.31 -18.93 7.87
CA GLY A 255 31.66 -17.66 8.10
C GLY A 255 30.16 -17.71 7.79
N THR A 256 29.33 -17.10 8.63
CA THR A 256 27.89 -16.96 8.37
C THR A 256 27.64 -16.15 7.08
N ILE A 257 26.74 -16.66 6.24
CA ILE A 257 26.18 -15.95 5.09
C ILE A 257 25.07 -15.04 5.62
N SER A 258 25.34 -13.73 5.72
CA SER A 258 24.39 -12.74 6.27
C SER A 258 23.93 -11.78 5.18
N LEU A 259 22.68 -11.92 4.75
CA LEU A 259 22.08 -11.19 3.64
C LEU A 259 20.71 -10.61 4.03
N SER A 260 20.21 -9.72 3.20
CA SER A 260 18.90 -9.08 3.36
C SER A 260 18.25 -8.89 2.00
N GLY A 261 16.92 -8.81 1.89
CA GLY A 261 16.28 -8.58 0.60
C GLY A 261 15.14 -9.52 0.25
N VAL A 262 15.06 -9.86 -1.03
CA VAL A 262 14.06 -10.76 -1.59
C VAL A 262 14.76 -11.93 -2.28
N ILE A 263 14.36 -13.15 -1.94
CA ILE A 263 14.72 -14.38 -2.66
C ILE A 263 13.43 -15.00 -3.16
N TYR A 264 13.29 -15.13 -4.48
CA TYR A 264 12.19 -15.83 -5.14
C TYR A 264 12.74 -17.03 -5.89
N VAL A 265 12.19 -18.23 -5.63
CA VAL A 265 12.63 -19.48 -6.25
C VAL A 265 11.42 -20.27 -6.74
N GLU A 266 11.46 -20.67 -8.01
CA GLU A 266 10.53 -21.65 -8.60
C GLU A 266 11.16 -23.06 -8.56
N GLY A 267 11.14 -23.66 -7.38
CA GLY A 267 11.77 -24.96 -7.11
C GLY A 267 12.36 -25.05 -5.70
N ASP A 268 13.29 -25.96 -5.52
CA ASP A 268 13.82 -26.35 -4.22
C ASP A 268 14.86 -25.37 -3.67
N ILE A 269 14.88 -25.22 -2.35
CA ILE A 269 15.95 -24.55 -1.61
C ILE A 269 16.60 -25.54 -0.64
N THR A 270 17.92 -25.69 -0.72
CA THR A 270 18.73 -26.45 0.24
C THR A 270 19.69 -25.52 0.98
N ILE A 271 19.62 -25.51 2.30
CA ILE A 271 20.50 -24.71 3.17
C ILE A 271 21.43 -25.66 3.92
N SER A 272 22.73 -25.54 3.63
CA SER A 272 23.80 -26.39 4.18
C SER A 272 24.90 -25.58 4.91
N SER A 273 24.63 -24.31 5.21
CA SER A 273 25.57 -23.44 5.93
C SER A 273 24.84 -22.48 6.88
N ASP A 274 25.57 -21.92 7.84
CA ASP A 274 25.06 -20.88 8.73
C ASP A 274 24.57 -19.66 7.92
N PHE A 275 23.26 -19.50 7.86
CA PHE A 275 22.58 -18.51 7.04
C PHE A 275 21.72 -17.59 7.90
N GLU A 276 21.92 -16.28 7.77
CA GLU A 276 21.10 -15.25 8.39
C GLU A 276 20.49 -14.35 7.32
N PHE A 277 19.17 -14.34 7.21
CA PHE A 277 18.45 -13.57 6.20
C PHE A 277 17.47 -12.58 6.81
N LYS A 278 17.40 -11.37 6.26
CA LYS A 278 16.45 -10.32 6.66
C LYS A 278 15.60 -9.89 5.48
N GLY A 279 14.33 -10.27 5.43
CA GLY A 279 13.43 -9.87 4.35
C GLY A 279 12.44 -10.96 3.96
N VAL A 280 12.21 -11.11 2.66
CA VAL A 280 11.15 -11.97 2.11
C VAL A 280 11.78 -13.14 1.36
N ILE A 281 11.40 -14.37 1.68
CA ILE A 281 11.75 -15.57 0.91
C ILE A 281 10.47 -16.18 0.37
N ILE A 282 10.38 -16.37 -0.95
CA ILE A 282 9.23 -16.96 -1.62
C ILE A 282 9.69 -18.22 -2.36
N VAL A 283 9.09 -19.36 -2.03
CA VAL A 283 9.39 -20.66 -2.62
C VAL A 283 8.12 -21.20 -3.26
N LYS A 284 8.12 -21.25 -4.59
CA LYS A 284 6.98 -21.69 -5.39
C LYS A 284 7.25 -23.08 -5.98
N ASN A 285 6.31 -24.00 -5.78
CA ASN A 285 6.35 -25.38 -6.28
C ASN A 285 7.65 -26.13 -5.94
N GLY A 286 8.15 -26.01 -4.71
CA GLY A 286 9.42 -26.64 -4.33
C GLY A 286 9.54 -26.92 -2.85
N GLU A 287 10.52 -27.76 -2.51
CA GLU A 287 10.80 -28.18 -1.15
C GLU A 287 11.91 -27.33 -0.50
N ILE A 288 11.78 -27.11 0.80
CA ILE A 288 12.81 -26.43 1.61
C ILE A 288 13.52 -27.49 2.46
N LYS A 289 14.81 -27.67 2.24
CA LYS A 289 15.69 -28.61 2.93
C LYS A 289 16.73 -27.86 3.73
N VAL A 290 16.93 -28.29 4.98
CA VAL A 290 17.90 -27.70 5.91
C VAL A 290 18.73 -28.81 6.50
N ASP A 291 20.05 -28.64 6.49
CA ASP A 291 20.93 -29.58 7.15
C ASP A 291 20.63 -29.62 8.66
N PRO A 292 20.43 -30.82 9.28
CA PRO A 292 20.00 -30.92 10.68
C PRO A 292 20.96 -30.33 11.72
N ILE A 293 22.20 -30.05 11.33
CA ILE A 293 23.28 -29.60 12.23
C ILE A 293 23.34 -28.07 12.31
N ILE A 294 22.70 -27.37 11.36
CA ILE A 294 22.66 -25.91 11.31
C ILE A 294 21.29 -25.39 11.77
N LYS A 295 21.25 -24.11 12.16
CA LYS A 295 20.00 -23.43 12.50
C LYS A 295 19.93 -22.06 11.82
N PRO A 296 19.50 -22.00 10.55
CA PRO A 296 19.36 -20.75 9.81
C PRO A 296 18.42 -19.79 10.54
N LYS A 297 18.70 -18.48 10.47
CA LYS A 297 17.85 -17.45 11.08
C LYS A 297 17.24 -16.56 10.01
N ILE A 298 15.92 -16.50 9.96
CA ILE A 298 15.18 -15.66 9.03
C ILE A 298 14.41 -14.62 9.84
N LYS A 299 14.70 -13.34 9.63
CA LYS A 299 13.99 -12.20 10.23
C LYS A 299 13.15 -11.51 9.18
N GLY A 300 11.90 -11.91 9.02
CA GLY A 300 11.00 -11.42 8.01
C GLY A 300 9.88 -12.42 7.77
N ILE A 301 9.59 -12.72 6.50
CA ILE A 301 8.50 -13.64 6.14
C ILE A 301 8.97 -14.65 5.09
N MET A 302 8.50 -15.88 5.24
CA MET A 302 8.66 -16.95 4.26
C MET A 302 7.29 -17.30 3.67
N ILE A 303 7.19 -17.43 2.35
CA ILE A 303 5.94 -17.72 1.64
C ILE A 303 6.17 -18.96 0.78
N THR A 304 5.32 -19.97 0.92
CA THR A 304 5.40 -21.19 0.12
C THR A 304 4.02 -21.78 -0.16
N ASP A 305 3.91 -22.58 -1.22
CA ASP A 305 2.70 -23.32 -1.63
C ASP A 305 2.84 -24.84 -1.46
N ASN A 306 4.00 -25.33 -1.01
CA ASN A 306 4.27 -26.76 -0.94
C ASN A 306 5.01 -27.16 0.33
N LEU A 307 4.26 -27.27 1.43
CA LEU A 307 4.76 -27.74 2.72
C LEU A 307 4.69 -29.27 2.89
N ALA A 308 4.99 -30.03 1.84
CA ALA A 308 5.03 -31.50 1.91
C ALA A 308 5.97 -32.04 3.00
N ASN A 309 6.92 -31.23 3.50
CA ASN A 309 7.88 -31.63 4.53
C ASN A 309 8.10 -30.49 5.57
N HIS A 310 7.29 -30.48 6.64
CA HIS A 310 7.30 -29.43 7.69
C HIS A 310 8.61 -29.36 8.50
N ASN A 311 9.52 -30.31 8.31
CA ASN A 311 10.75 -30.44 9.08
C ASN A 311 11.64 -29.20 9.04
N PHE A 312 11.56 -28.35 8.01
CA PHE A 312 12.38 -27.13 7.97
C PHE A 312 11.95 -26.10 9.02
N ILE A 313 10.67 -26.06 9.41
CA ILE A 313 10.15 -25.10 10.39
C ILE A 313 10.81 -25.35 11.76
N GLU A 314 11.03 -26.61 12.12
CA GLU A 314 11.71 -26.99 13.37
C GLU A 314 13.23 -26.72 13.32
N ASN A 315 13.82 -26.80 12.13
CA ASN A 315 15.26 -26.65 11.91
C ASN A 315 15.69 -25.21 11.61
N MET A 316 14.75 -24.25 11.51
CA MET A 316 15.03 -22.83 11.30
C MET A 316 14.51 -21.96 12.46
N ASP A 317 15.15 -20.82 12.67
CA ASP A 317 14.66 -19.75 13.56
C ASP A 317 14.03 -18.65 12.69
N ILE A 318 12.72 -18.76 12.43
CA ILE A 318 11.97 -17.83 11.59
C ILE A 318 11.15 -16.89 12.48
N VAL A 319 11.50 -15.60 12.48
CA VAL A 319 10.86 -14.57 13.31
C VAL A 319 10.27 -13.51 12.40
N TYR A 320 8.97 -13.26 12.57
CA TYR A 320 8.27 -12.18 11.88
C TYR A 320 8.91 -10.82 12.24
N ASN A 321 9.29 -10.06 11.22
CA ASN A 321 9.88 -8.73 11.41
C ASN A 321 9.28 -7.73 10.42
N ARG A 322 8.33 -6.92 10.91
CA ARG A 322 7.58 -5.94 10.10
C ARG A 322 8.49 -4.97 9.35
N GLU A 323 9.55 -4.46 9.99
CA GLU A 323 10.45 -3.48 9.35
C GLU A 323 11.15 -4.08 8.12
N ASN A 324 11.68 -5.29 8.23
CA ASN A 324 12.31 -5.98 7.10
C ASN A 324 11.29 -6.34 6.02
N ILE A 325 10.10 -6.81 6.41
CA ILE A 325 9.02 -7.16 5.48
C ILE A 325 8.57 -5.91 4.72
N TYR A 326 8.37 -4.79 5.38
CA TYR A 326 7.92 -3.57 4.74
C TYR A 326 8.98 -3.00 3.81
N LYS A 327 10.24 -3.02 4.25
CA LYS A 327 11.36 -2.55 3.43
C LYS A 327 11.50 -3.36 2.15
N TYR A 328 11.52 -4.68 2.26
CA TYR A 328 11.84 -5.57 1.13
C TYR A 328 10.60 -6.06 0.36
N GLY A 329 9.44 -6.10 1.00
CA GLY A 329 8.14 -6.37 0.38
C GLY A 329 7.79 -5.35 -0.70
N THR A 330 8.26 -4.10 -0.61
CA THR A 330 8.10 -3.13 -1.71
C THR A 330 8.78 -3.51 -3.04
N TYR A 331 9.52 -4.62 -3.10
CA TYR A 331 10.08 -5.19 -4.33
C TYR A 331 9.32 -6.45 -4.79
N VAL A 332 8.27 -6.84 -4.07
CA VAL A 332 7.43 -8.01 -4.35
C VAL A 332 6.10 -7.52 -4.93
N PRO A 333 5.68 -8.02 -6.11
CA PRO A 333 4.34 -7.74 -6.65
C PRO A 333 3.24 -8.14 -5.66
N GLY A 334 2.14 -7.40 -5.65
CA GLY A 334 1.02 -7.65 -4.72
C GLY A 334 1.29 -7.28 -3.25
N PHE A 335 2.49 -6.79 -2.89
CA PHE A 335 2.75 -6.32 -1.53
C PHE A 335 1.98 -5.04 -1.18
N LEU A 336 1.91 -4.09 -2.13
CA LEU A 336 1.09 -2.89 -1.97
C LEU A 336 -0.28 -3.15 -2.60
N ASP A 337 -1.31 -3.16 -1.77
CA ASP A 337 -2.71 -3.33 -2.15
C ASP A 337 -3.56 -2.27 -1.43
N PRO A 338 -3.65 -1.05 -1.99
CA PRO A 338 -4.32 0.07 -1.34
C PRO A 338 -5.83 -0.14 -1.29
N ASN A 339 -6.39 -0.22 -0.08
CA ASN A 339 -7.82 -0.35 0.15
C ASN A 339 -8.35 0.74 1.10
N ILE A 340 -9.39 1.47 0.69
CA ILE A 340 -10.00 2.54 1.49
C ILE A 340 -10.83 1.92 2.61
N ILE A 341 -10.51 2.26 3.85
CA ILE A 341 -11.25 1.80 5.04
C ILE A 341 -12.40 2.76 5.32
N ILE A 342 -12.10 4.05 5.34
CA ILE A 342 -13.08 5.06 5.73
C ILE A 342 -12.72 6.43 5.15
N ILE A 343 -13.75 7.16 4.74
CA ILE A 343 -13.69 8.57 4.37
C ILE A 343 -14.57 9.33 5.36
N LYS A 344 -14.01 10.35 6.01
CA LYS A 344 -14.72 11.20 6.97
C LYS A 344 -14.64 12.66 6.52
N GLY A 345 -15.80 13.30 6.34
CA GLY A 345 -15.93 14.74 6.20
C GLY A 345 -16.04 15.43 7.55
N ASN A 346 -15.43 16.60 7.66
CA ASN A 346 -15.60 17.53 8.78
C ASN A 346 -16.20 18.84 8.30
#